data_AF-A0A3A9BS38-F1
#
_entry.id   AF-A0A3A9BS38-F1
#
_cell.length_a   1.000
_cell.length_b   1.000
_cell.length_c   1.000
_cell.angle_alpha   90.00
_cell.angle_beta   90.00
_cell.angle_gamma   90.00
#
_symmetry.space_group_name_H-M   'P 1'
#
loop_
_entity.id
_entity.type
_entity.pdbx_description
1 polymer ?
#
loop_
_entity_poly.entity_id
_entity_poly.type
_entity_poly.pdbx_seq_one_letter_code
_entity_poly.pdbx_strand_id
1 'polypeptide(L)'
;MCLVDQLNLTVQNINTVPPLIAQVQNRPIAFPNCDYYSLIVSNDLDIPNLQPFTMETDRSLTEYMDDEVKAVFSTLSEEVQKRILTFPSIFANENTAYGHTDESQILGLGYIRQIKVRRDAIKIYPQVLLTLSQQRLNEALFDLDIHGTISFNEFNRTHWCIKKVDLIAELRELGFQL
;
A
#
# COMPACT_ATOMS: atom_id res chain seq x y z
N MET A 1 21.30 -14.32 5.56
CA MET A 1 21.95 -13.42 6.53
C MET A 1 22.46 -12.23 5.73
N CYS A 2 21.78 -11.08 5.78
CA CYS A 2 22.20 -9.89 5.06
C CYS A 2 22.12 -8.67 5.99
N LEU A 3 23.08 -7.77 5.80
CA LEU A 3 23.76 -7.01 6.84
C LEU A 3 22.88 -6.04 7.63
N VAL A 4 23.27 -5.90 8.91
CA VAL A 4 22.92 -4.81 9.80
C VAL A 4 23.78 -3.61 9.42
N ASP A 5 23.20 -2.48 9.06
CA ASP A 5 23.91 -1.19 9.11
C ASP A 5 23.01 -0.05 9.61
N GLN A 6 23.36 0.35 10.83
CA GLN A 6 23.18 1.59 11.58
C GLN A 6 22.06 2.58 11.21
N LEU A 7 21.13 2.69 12.17
CA LEU A 7 20.17 3.77 12.37
C LEU A 7 20.84 5.15 12.34
N ASN A 8 20.34 6.04 11.46
CA ASN A 8 20.56 7.48 11.58
C ASN A 8 19.20 8.20 11.55
N LEU A 9 18.58 8.30 12.73
CA LEU A 9 17.33 9.04 12.92
C LEU A 9 17.62 10.54 12.92
N THR A 10 17.38 11.20 11.79
CA THR A 10 17.24 12.66 11.74
C THR A 10 15.76 13.01 11.61
N VAL A 11 15.21 13.57 12.68
CA VAL A 11 13.85 14.14 12.72
C VAL A 11 13.85 15.37 11.81
N GLN A 12 13.12 15.32 10.69
CA GLN A 12 12.89 16.50 9.84
C GLN A 12 11.42 16.63 9.43
N ASN A 13 11.02 17.90 9.35
CA ASN A 13 9.67 18.45 9.28
C ASN A 13 8.71 17.77 8.30
N ILE A 14 7.48 17.61 8.78
CA ILE A 14 6.28 17.13 8.09
C ILE A 14 5.67 18.35 7.40
N ASN A 15 5.79 18.49 6.08
CA ASN A 15 4.94 19.31 5.18
C ASN A 15 5.57 19.44 3.77
N THR A 16 5.80 18.33 3.08
CA THR A 16 6.15 18.36 1.65
C THR A 16 5.26 17.40 0.89
N VAL A 17 4.55 17.92 -0.11
CA VAL A 17 3.78 17.13 -1.07
C VAL A 17 4.69 16.05 -1.66
N PRO A 18 4.32 14.75 -1.64
CA PRO A 18 5.09 13.68 -2.23
C PRO A 18 5.36 13.97 -3.71
N PRO A 19 6.61 13.86 -4.18
CA PRO A 19 6.93 14.11 -5.58
C PRO A 19 6.25 13.05 -6.46
N LEU A 20 5.58 13.51 -7.52
CA LEU A 20 5.25 12.66 -8.66
C LEU A 20 6.56 12.18 -9.28
N ILE A 21 6.73 10.87 -9.48
CA ILE A 21 7.97 10.33 -10.06
C ILE A 21 8.05 10.72 -11.55
N ALA A 22 8.61 11.90 -11.79
CA ALA A 22 9.45 12.20 -12.94
C ALA A 22 10.90 12.47 -12.50
N GLN A 23 11.17 12.65 -11.20
CA GLN A 23 12.51 12.88 -10.67
C GLN A 23 12.73 12.21 -9.31
N VAL A 24 13.74 11.35 -9.30
CA VAL A 24 14.33 10.59 -8.19
C VAL A 24 14.51 11.46 -6.95
N GLN A 25 13.94 11.03 -5.81
CA GLN A 25 14.51 11.41 -4.51
C GLN A 25 15.74 10.53 -4.30
N ASN A 26 16.90 11.16 -4.11
CA ASN A 26 18.22 10.54 -3.94
C ASN A 26 18.39 9.78 -2.60
N ARG A 27 17.32 9.14 -2.09
CA ARG A 27 17.34 8.26 -0.92
C ARG A 27 16.93 6.86 -1.37
N PRO A 28 17.73 5.82 -1.13
CA PRO A 28 17.26 4.45 -1.28
C PRO A 28 16.06 4.26 -0.34
N ILE A 29 14.90 3.98 -0.92
CA ILE A 29 13.71 3.63 -0.15
C ILE A 29 13.85 2.15 0.19
N ALA A 30 14.17 1.87 1.44
CA ALA A 30 14.25 0.52 1.96
C ALA A 30 12.99 0.21 2.77
N PHE A 31 12.30 -0.85 2.40
CA PHE A 31 11.27 -1.44 3.24
C PHE A 31 11.89 -2.54 4.10
N PRO A 32 11.60 -2.58 5.42
CA PRO A 32 12.20 -3.59 6.30
C PRO A 32 11.78 -5.02 5.97
N ASN A 33 10.61 -5.21 5.35
CA ASN A 33 10.08 -6.50 4.94
C ASN A 33 9.45 -6.36 3.56
N CYS A 34 9.92 -7.15 2.59
CA CYS A 34 9.37 -7.21 1.24
C CYS A 34 8.70 -8.56 0.94
N ASP A 35 8.51 -9.45 1.92
CA ASP A 35 7.81 -10.71 1.69
C ASP A 35 6.29 -10.51 1.51
N TYR A 36 5.79 -9.37 1.98
CA TYR A 36 4.38 -8.99 1.94
C TYR A 36 4.21 -7.51 1.63
N TYR A 37 3.06 -7.13 1.08
CA TYR A 37 2.63 -5.73 0.99
C TYR A 37 1.16 -5.55 1.40
N SER A 38 0.80 -4.36 1.87
CA SER A 38 -0.59 -3.97 2.12
C SER A 38 -1.18 -3.28 0.89
N LEU A 39 -2.29 -3.79 0.36
CA LEU A 39 -3.10 -3.09 -0.63
C LEU A 39 -4.30 -2.46 0.08
N ILE A 40 -4.38 -1.14 0.06
CA ILE A 40 -5.50 -0.39 0.64
C ILE A 40 -6.17 0.42 -0.47
N VAL A 41 -7.41 0.05 -0.76
CA VAL A 41 -8.28 0.77 -1.68
C VAL A 41 -9.40 1.39 -0.86
N SER A 42 -9.63 2.67 -1.04
CA SER A 42 -10.72 3.41 -0.40
C SER A 42 -11.28 4.45 -1.36
N ASN A 43 -12.44 5.00 -1.05
CA ASN A 43 -12.95 6.16 -1.78
C ASN A 43 -12.34 7.46 -1.25
N ASP A 44 -12.13 8.42 -2.17
CA ASP A 44 -11.80 9.82 -1.91
C ASP A 44 -10.57 10.11 -1.02
N LEU A 45 -9.53 9.28 -1.14
CA LEU A 45 -8.22 9.54 -0.56
C LEU A 45 -7.51 10.70 -1.29
N ASP A 46 -7.13 11.75 -0.56
CA ASP A 46 -6.17 12.76 -1.04
C ASP A 46 -4.75 12.17 -0.98
N ILE A 47 -4.38 11.41 -2.02
CA ILE A 47 -3.11 10.67 -2.06
C ILE A 47 -1.88 11.54 -1.78
N PRO A 48 -1.71 12.74 -2.39
CA PRO A 48 -0.58 13.61 -2.08
C PRO A 48 -0.58 14.10 -0.63
N ASN A 49 -1.72 14.36 0.00
CA ASN A 49 -1.77 14.88 1.38
C ASN A 49 -2.41 13.89 2.37
N LEU A 50 -2.18 12.59 2.15
CA LEU A 50 -2.97 11.53 2.76
C LEU A 50 -2.99 11.62 4.30
N GLN A 51 -4.15 11.97 4.84
CA GLN A 51 -4.39 12.07 6.28
C GLN A 51 -4.81 10.72 6.87
N PRO A 52 -4.74 10.53 8.20
CA PRO A 52 -5.27 9.33 8.82
C PRO A 52 -6.76 9.14 8.53
N PHE A 53 -7.11 7.98 7.99
CA PHE A 53 -8.46 7.62 7.57
C PHE A 53 -8.96 6.37 8.29
N THR A 54 -10.24 6.05 8.16
CA THR A 54 -10.88 4.89 8.78
C THR A 54 -11.43 3.94 7.73
N MET A 55 -11.36 2.64 8.02
CA MET A 55 -11.96 1.59 7.22
C MET A 55 -12.89 0.75 8.08
N GLU A 56 -13.93 0.20 7.48
CA GLU A 56 -14.84 -0.75 8.11
C GLU A 56 -14.13 -2.09 8.35
N THR A 57 -14.42 -2.73 9.49
CA THR A 57 -13.77 -3.99 9.88
C THR A 57 -14.12 -5.16 8.95
N ASP A 58 -15.32 -5.18 8.37
CA ASP A 58 -15.76 -6.19 7.42
C ASP A 58 -15.11 -6.04 6.03
N ARG A 59 -14.51 -4.88 5.74
CA ARG A 59 -13.71 -4.59 4.53
C ARG A 59 -12.22 -4.65 4.74
N SER A 60 -11.76 -4.98 5.94
CA SER A 60 -10.35 -4.92 6.31
C SER A 60 -9.83 -6.30 6.68
N LEU A 61 -8.92 -6.82 5.85
CA LEU A 61 -8.28 -8.12 6.02
C LEU A 61 -9.29 -9.28 6.05
N THR A 62 -10.35 -9.19 5.25
CA THR A 62 -11.42 -10.20 5.18
C THR A 62 -11.48 -10.93 3.84
N GLU A 63 -10.84 -10.41 2.81
CA GLU A 63 -10.94 -10.90 1.43
C GLU A 63 -9.66 -10.63 0.65
N TYR A 64 -9.57 -11.21 -0.55
CA TYR A 64 -8.44 -11.08 -1.47
C TYR A 64 -7.08 -11.48 -0.88
N MET A 65 -7.08 -12.49 -0.02
CA MET A 65 -5.88 -13.08 0.57
C MET A 65 -5.99 -14.58 0.54
N ASP A 66 -4.86 -15.25 0.36
CA ASP A 66 -4.74 -16.68 0.61
C ASP A 66 -5.15 -17.04 2.04
N ASP A 67 -5.72 -18.23 2.23
CA ASP A 67 -6.22 -18.69 3.53
C ASP A 67 -5.15 -18.64 4.62
N GLU A 68 -3.90 -19.00 4.29
CA GLU A 68 -2.77 -18.95 5.23
C GLU A 68 -2.41 -17.51 5.65
N VAL A 69 -2.43 -16.58 4.69
CA VAL A 69 -2.14 -15.15 4.92
C VAL A 69 -3.24 -14.54 5.77
N LYS A 70 -4.51 -14.81 5.40
CA LYS A 70 -5.69 -14.37 6.12
C LYS A 70 -5.71 -14.87 7.56
N ALA A 71 -5.43 -16.16 7.79
CA ALA A 71 -5.41 -16.76 9.12
C ALA A 71 -4.44 -16.05 10.08
N VAL A 72 -3.33 -15.52 9.57
CA VAL A 72 -2.35 -14.78 10.37
C VAL A 72 -2.77 -13.33 10.57
N PHE A 73 -3.03 -12.60 9.48
CA PHE A 73 -3.10 -11.15 9.53
C PHE A 73 -4.46 -10.60 9.95
N SER A 74 -5.55 -11.33 9.73
CA SER A 74 -6.90 -10.90 10.14
C SER A 74 -7.08 -10.79 11.65
N THR A 75 -6.16 -11.35 12.45
CA THR A 75 -6.24 -11.29 13.92
C THR A 75 -6.02 -9.88 14.47
N LEU A 76 -5.27 -9.03 13.74
CA LEU A 76 -4.91 -7.66 14.16
C LEU A 76 -4.45 -7.56 15.63
N SER A 77 -3.81 -8.60 16.17
CA SER A 77 -3.16 -8.55 17.48
C SER A 77 -2.05 -7.50 17.47
N GLU A 78 -1.58 -7.06 18.64
CA GLU A 78 -0.51 -6.06 18.70
C GLU A 78 0.77 -6.51 17.97
N GLU A 79 1.11 -7.80 18.04
CA GLU A 79 2.25 -8.37 17.32
C GLU A 79 2.03 -8.39 15.81
N VAL A 80 0.82 -8.75 15.37
CA VAL A 80 0.46 -8.75 13.95
C VAL A 80 0.44 -7.33 13.40
N GLN A 81 -0.09 -6.36 14.14
CA GLN A 81 0.00 -4.95 13.77
C GLN A 81 1.46 -4.52 13.60
N LYS A 82 2.34 -4.81 14.56
CA LYS A 82 3.78 -4.48 14.46
C LYS A 82 4.42 -5.04 13.20
N ARG A 83 4.05 -6.26 12.78
CA ARG A 83 4.51 -6.86 11.51
C ARG A 83 3.99 -6.08 10.30
N ILE A 84 2.69 -5.77 10.26
CA ILE A 84 2.07 -5.01 9.18
C ILE A 84 2.71 -3.64 8.99
N LEU A 85 3.10 -2.95 10.08
CA LEU A 85 3.77 -1.65 10.00
C LEU A 85 5.13 -1.70 9.30
N THR A 86 5.69 -2.90 9.08
CA THR A 86 6.97 -3.09 8.35
C THR A 86 6.79 -3.30 6.85
N PHE A 87 5.55 -3.50 6.38
CA PHE A 87 5.28 -3.83 4.98
C PHE A 87 5.24 -2.56 4.13
N PRO A 88 5.73 -2.62 2.87
CA PRO A 88 5.32 -1.64 1.88
C PRO A 88 3.80 -1.65 1.74
N SER A 89 3.25 -0.48 1.45
CA SER A 89 1.80 -0.25 1.39
C SER A 89 1.46 0.58 0.16
N ILE A 90 0.47 0.10 -0.59
CA ILE A 90 -0.20 0.84 -1.66
C ILE A 90 -1.46 1.46 -1.07
N PHE A 91 -1.62 2.77 -1.25
CA PHE A 91 -2.82 3.52 -0.96
C PHE A 91 -3.42 3.98 -2.28
N ALA A 92 -4.58 3.48 -2.65
CA ALA A 92 -5.22 3.77 -3.92
C ALA A 92 -6.67 4.21 -3.73
N ASN A 93 -7.16 4.99 -4.69
CA ASN A 93 -8.59 5.25 -4.81
C ASN A 93 -9.26 4.14 -5.62
N GLU A 94 -10.57 3.95 -5.43
CA GLU A 94 -11.33 3.12 -6.36
C GLU A 94 -11.17 3.64 -7.80
N ASN A 95 -11.09 2.74 -8.77
CA ASN A 95 -11.03 3.07 -10.20
C ASN A 95 -12.28 3.88 -10.59
N THR A 96 -12.08 5.02 -11.25
CA THR A 96 -13.18 5.91 -11.66
C THR A 96 -14.09 5.31 -12.75
N ALA A 97 -13.63 4.32 -13.52
CA ALA A 97 -14.42 3.67 -14.55
C ALA A 97 -14.01 2.20 -14.81
N TYR A 98 -14.67 1.22 -14.17
CA TYR A 98 -14.60 -0.23 -14.49
C TYR A 98 -13.24 -0.73 -15.05
N GLY A 99 -12.25 -0.92 -14.17
CA GLY A 99 -10.89 -1.36 -14.55
C GLY A 99 -10.00 -0.31 -15.23
N HIS A 100 -10.57 0.84 -15.60
CA HIS A 100 -9.86 1.99 -16.14
C HIS A 100 -9.88 3.15 -15.14
N THR A 101 -8.76 3.84 -15.09
CA THR A 101 -8.66 5.16 -14.48
C THR A 101 -8.48 6.20 -15.57
N ASP A 102 -8.71 7.47 -15.26
CA ASP A 102 -8.09 8.52 -16.08
C ASP A 102 -6.57 8.45 -15.92
N GLU A 103 -5.82 8.96 -16.92
CA GLU A 103 -4.35 8.97 -16.89
C GLU A 103 -3.77 9.73 -15.67
N SER A 104 -4.61 10.53 -15.00
CA SER A 104 -4.23 11.34 -13.83
C SER A 104 -4.41 10.63 -12.49
N GLN A 105 -5.07 9.47 -12.43
CA GLN A 105 -5.26 8.77 -11.16
C GLN A 105 -3.94 8.19 -10.68
N ILE A 106 -3.49 8.73 -9.56
CA ILE A 106 -2.28 8.31 -8.86
C ILE A 106 -2.63 7.48 -7.63
N LEU A 107 -1.69 6.64 -7.24
CA LEU A 107 -1.68 5.95 -5.96
C LEU A 107 -0.42 6.30 -5.16
N GLY A 108 -0.48 6.11 -3.86
CA GLY A 108 0.64 6.32 -2.94
C GLY A 108 1.36 5.01 -2.66
N LEU A 109 2.68 5.01 -2.80
CA LEU A 109 3.57 3.98 -2.28
C LEU A 109 4.20 4.50 -0.98
N GLY A 110 4.13 3.71 0.08
CA GLY A 110 4.69 4.07 1.38
C GLY A 110 4.49 3.00 2.43
N TYR A 111 4.18 3.38 3.66
CA TYR A 111 3.93 2.44 4.75
C TYR A 111 2.83 2.93 5.70
N ILE A 112 2.27 1.99 6.47
CA ILE A 112 1.40 2.30 7.60
C ILE A 112 2.26 2.59 8.83
N ARG A 113 2.10 3.75 9.46
CA ARG A 113 2.83 4.15 10.67
C ARG A 113 2.19 3.66 11.96
N GLN A 114 0.87 3.54 11.95
CA GLN A 114 0.10 3.15 13.12
C GLN A 114 -1.26 2.64 12.69
N ILE A 115 -1.74 1.65 13.42
CA ILE A 115 -3.10 1.10 13.30
C ILE A 115 -3.79 1.30 14.64
N LYS A 116 -5.06 1.69 14.63
CA LYS A 116 -5.91 1.71 15.82
C LYS A 116 -7.20 0.99 15.53
N VAL A 117 -7.41 -0.14 16.21
CA VAL A 117 -8.64 -0.92 16.11
C VAL A 117 -9.66 -0.41 17.14
N ARG A 118 -10.89 -0.23 16.69
CA ARG A 118 -12.11 0.02 17.49
C ARG A 118 -13.18 -0.98 17.04
N ARG A 119 -14.32 -1.05 17.74
CA ARG A 119 -15.34 -2.10 17.51
C ARG A 119 -15.64 -2.34 16.03
N ASP A 120 -15.98 -1.28 15.29
CA ASP A 120 -16.47 -1.40 13.92
C ASP A 120 -15.59 -0.66 12.91
N ALA A 121 -14.45 -0.12 13.36
CA ALA A 121 -13.58 0.69 12.51
C ALA A 121 -12.11 0.50 12.85
N ILE A 122 -11.30 0.48 11.80
CA ILE A 122 -9.84 0.50 11.90
C ILE A 122 -9.35 1.84 11.37
N LYS A 123 -8.62 2.58 12.21
CA LYS A 123 -7.98 3.83 11.82
C LYS A 123 -6.54 3.56 11.38
N ILE A 124 -6.23 3.95 10.16
CA ILE A 124 -4.91 3.80 9.53
C ILE A 124 -4.21 5.16 9.53
N TYR A 125 -2.94 5.18 9.93
CA TYR A 125 -2.09 6.36 9.86
C TYR A 125 -1.04 6.13 8.76
N PRO A 126 -1.25 6.67 7.57
CA PRO A 126 -0.35 6.43 6.45
C PRO A 126 0.89 7.32 6.52
N GLN A 127 1.89 6.93 5.73
CA GLN A 127 2.97 7.77 5.26
C GLN A 127 3.25 7.42 3.80
N VAL A 128 2.87 8.31 2.89
CA VAL A 128 3.17 8.20 1.46
C VAL A 128 4.60 8.70 1.24
N LEU A 129 5.42 7.91 0.55
CA LEU A 129 6.79 8.26 0.18
C LEU A 129 6.87 8.73 -1.27
N LEU A 130 6.14 8.05 -2.15
CA LEU A 130 6.13 8.27 -3.59
C LEU A 130 4.72 8.13 -4.13
N THR A 131 4.46 8.71 -5.29
CA THR A 131 3.23 8.48 -6.05
C THR A 131 3.52 7.82 -7.39
N LEU A 132 2.66 6.88 -7.78
CA LEU A 132 2.77 6.10 -9.01
C LEU A 132 1.47 6.22 -9.81
N SER A 133 1.53 5.96 -11.11
CA SER A 133 0.32 5.81 -11.94
C SER A 133 -0.42 4.54 -11.53
N GLN A 134 -1.70 4.67 -11.17
CA GLN A 134 -2.55 3.52 -10.81
C GLN A 134 -2.82 2.61 -12.02
N GLN A 135 -2.94 3.18 -13.22
CA GLN A 135 -3.15 2.43 -14.46
C GLN A 135 -2.05 1.38 -14.71
N ARG A 136 -0.79 1.69 -14.39
CA ARG A 136 0.32 0.73 -14.54
C ARG A 136 0.16 -0.50 -13.65
N LEU A 137 -0.47 -0.37 -12.49
CA LEU A 137 -0.77 -1.49 -11.61
C LEU A 137 -2.03 -2.24 -12.06
N ASN A 138 -3.03 -1.55 -12.62
CA ASN A 138 -4.17 -2.20 -13.29
C ASN A 138 -3.73 -3.09 -14.47
N GLU A 139 -2.58 -2.82 -15.07
CA GLU A 139 -2.01 -3.61 -16.17
C GLU A 139 -1.14 -4.80 -15.69
N ALA A 140 -0.76 -4.82 -14.42
CA ALA A 140 0.17 -5.78 -13.82
C ALA A 140 -0.50 -6.70 -12.78
N LEU A 141 -1.79 -7.03 -13.00
CA LEU A 141 -2.61 -7.74 -12.01
C LEU A 141 -2.00 -9.08 -11.57
N PHE A 142 -1.49 -9.86 -12.52
CA PHE A 142 -0.92 -11.19 -12.22
C PHE A 142 0.33 -11.08 -11.35
N ASP A 143 1.27 -10.22 -11.73
CA ASP A 143 2.57 -10.07 -11.06
C ASP A 143 2.39 -9.55 -9.63
N LEU A 144 1.38 -8.71 -9.42
CA LEU A 144 1.06 -8.12 -8.11
C LEU A 144 0.07 -8.95 -7.29
N ASP A 145 -0.36 -10.13 -7.77
CA ASP A 145 -1.40 -10.94 -7.12
C ASP A 145 -2.71 -10.15 -6.86
N ILE A 146 -3.09 -9.30 -7.81
CA ILE A 146 -4.33 -8.52 -7.77
C ILE A 146 -5.42 -9.30 -8.51
N HIS A 147 -6.42 -9.73 -7.76
CA HIS A 147 -7.54 -10.53 -8.22
C HIS A 147 -8.49 -9.72 -9.13
N GLY A 148 -8.97 -10.39 -10.17
CA GLY A 148 -9.99 -9.89 -11.07
C GLY A 148 -9.53 -9.88 -12.52
N THR A 149 -10.03 -8.92 -13.27
CA THR A 149 -9.75 -8.75 -14.70
C THR A 149 -9.38 -7.30 -15.00
N ILE A 150 -8.94 -7.06 -16.23
CA ILE A 150 -8.65 -5.71 -16.75
C ILE A 150 -9.86 -4.74 -16.65
N SER A 151 -11.09 -5.25 -16.55
CA SER A 151 -12.31 -4.44 -16.48
C SER A 151 -12.93 -4.36 -15.08
N PHE A 152 -12.52 -5.24 -14.16
CA PHE A 152 -13.00 -5.25 -12.79
C PHE A 152 -12.02 -6.02 -11.91
N ASN A 153 -11.30 -5.32 -11.05
CA ASN A 153 -10.32 -5.91 -10.14
C ASN A 153 -10.43 -5.32 -8.73
N GLU A 154 -9.50 -5.65 -7.85
CA GLU A 154 -9.49 -5.16 -6.47
C GLU A 154 -9.49 -3.62 -6.36
N PHE A 155 -8.96 -2.88 -7.33
CA PHE A 155 -9.07 -1.42 -7.37
C PHE A 155 -10.49 -0.92 -7.63
N ASN A 156 -11.47 -1.77 -7.94
CA ASN A 156 -12.87 -1.37 -8.11
C ASN A 156 -13.70 -1.45 -6.83
N ARG A 157 -13.08 -1.73 -5.68
CA ARG A 157 -13.82 -1.90 -4.43
C ARG A 157 -12.98 -1.50 -3.23
N THR A 158 -13.56 -0.73 -2.32
CA THR A 158 -12.96 -0.40 -1.02
C THR A 158 -12.70 -1.67 -0.23
N HIS A 159 -11.43 -1.91 0.09
CA HIS A 159 -10.96 -3.01 0.92
C HIS A 159 -9.51 -2.77 1.38
N TRP A 160 -9.08 -3.52 2.39
CA TRP A 160 -7.68 -3.68 2.74
C TRP A 160 -7.33 -5.16 2.76
N CYS A 161 -6.30 -5.56 2.03
CA CYS A 161 -5.75 -6.91 2.03
C CYS A 161 -4.22 -6.89 2.16
N ILE A 162 -3.64 -8.06 2.43
CA ILE A 162 -2.20 -8.29 2.46
C ILE A 162 -1.86 -9.34 1.41
N LYS A 163 -0.89 -9.01 0.56
CA LYS A 163 -0.41 -9.88 -0.52
C LYS A 163 0.97 -10.41 -0.18
N LYS A 164 1.24 -11.66 -0.53
CA LYS A 164 2.54 -12.32 -0.33
C LYS A 164 3.38 -12.18 -1.60
N VAL A 165 3.79 -10.96 -1.88
CA VAL A 165 4.51 -10.57 -3.10
C VAL A 165 5.59 -9.57 -2.72
N ASP A 166 6.77 -9.69 -3.34
CA ASP A 166 7.81 -8.66 -3.28
C ASP A 166 7.45 -7.49 -4.18
N LEU A 167 6.62 -6.59 -3.62
CA LEU A 167 6.13 -5.42 -4.34
C LEU A 167 7.26 -4.58 -4.93
N ILE A 168 8.42 -4.50 -4.26
CA ILE A 168 9.51 -3.64 -4.75
C ILE A 168 10.22 -4.28 -5.93
N ALA A 169 10.41 -5.61 -5.91
CA ALA A 169 10.91 -6.34 -7.06
C ALA A 169 9.96 -6.19 -8.26
N GLU A 170 8.65 -6.42 -8.06
CA GLU A 170 7.67 -6.34 -9.15
C GLU A 170 7.57 -4.92 -9.73
N LEU A 171 7.57 -3.88 -8.90
CA LEU A 171 7.57 -2.50 -9.39
C LEU A 171 8.85 -2.18 -10.19
N ARG A 172 10.00 -2.75 -9.85
CA ARG A 172 11.23 -2.57 -10.64
C ARG A 172 11.18 -3.28 -11.98
N GLU A 173 10.60 -4.49 -12.05
CA GLU A 173 10.37 -5.20 -13.31
C GLU A 173 9.37 -4.46 -14.20
N LEU A 174 8.37 -3.81 -13.59
CA LEU A 174 7.51 -2.84 -14.28
C LEU A 174 8.27 -1.56 -14.67
N GLY A 175 9.56 -1.40 -14.41
CA GLY A 175 10.36 -0.24 -14.84
C GLY A 175 10.17 1.02 -14.00
N PHE A 176 9.63 0.91 -12.78
CA PHE A 176 9.70 2.01 -11.82
C PHE A 176 11.12 2.13 -11.24
N GLN A 177 11.64 3.35 -11.18
CA GLN A 177 12.97 3.63 -10.63
C GLN A 177 12.87 3.86 -9.11
N LEU A 178 13.06 2.79 -8.33
CA LEU A 178 12.91 2.72 -6.86
C LEU A 178 14.19 2.28 -6.14
#